data_AF-A0AAJ2ZEN0-F1
#
_entry.id   AF-A0AAJ2ZEN0-F1
#
_cell.length_a   1.000
_cell.length_b   1.000
_cell.length_c   1.000
_cell.angle_alpha   90.00
_cell.angle_beta   90.00
_cell.angle_gamma   90.00
#
_symmetry.space_group_name_H-M   'P 1'
#
loop_
_entity.id
_entity.type
_entity.pdbx_description
1 polymer ?
#
loop_
_entity_poly.entity_id
_entity_poly.type
_entity_poly.pdbx_seq_one_letter_code
_entity_poly.pdbx_strand_id
1 'polypeptide(L)'
;MAAPLDPEMFDELCPSDLSPIRFGDKWAGMVVRCLEDGPRRFSELRVPLRGVTAKVLTRSLRRLEADGLVRRTVLAGRVEYALTPLGRSLLGPMEVACAWAREHWEELLDAREGVGTAAD
;
A
#
# COMPACT_ATOMS: atom_id res chain seq x y z
N MET A 1 -33.79 -8.47 8.98
CA MET A 1 -32.69 -9.25 9.57
C MET A 1 -31.61 -9.39 8.50
N ALA A 2 -30.36 -9.04 8.78
CA ALA A 2 -29.27 -9.24 7.82
C ALA A 2 -28.97 -10.74 7.67
N ALA A 3 -28.61 -11.17 6.46
CA ALA A 3 -28.12 -12.52 6.25
C ALA A 3 -26.82 -12.77 7.05
N PRO A 4 -26.57 -14.00 7.53
CA PRO A 4 -25.31 -14.33 8.19
C PRO A 4 -24.14 -14.15 7.22
N LEU A 5 -23.01 -13.65 7.75
CA LEU A 5 -21.77 -13.53 7.00
C LEU A 5 -21.23 -14.92 6.66
N ASP A 6 -20.69 -15.05 5.45
CA ASP A 6 -20.03 -16.28 5.00
C ASP A 6 -18.72 -16.48 5.80
N PRO A 7 -18.56 -17.61 6.52
CA PRO A 7 -17.33 -17.91 7.26
C PRO A 7 -16.09 -18.06 6.36
N GLU A 8 -16.27 -18.31 5.05
CA GLU A 8 -15.19 -18.50 4.08
C GLU A 8 -14.81 -17.22 3.32
N MET A 9 -15.46 -16.09 3.63
CA MET A 9 -15.29 -14.79 2.95
C MET A 9 -13.83 -14.29 2.85
N PHE A 10 -12.95 -14.73 3.75
CA PHE A 10 -11.53 -14.35 3.80
C PHE A 10 -10.57 -15.54 3.86
N ASP A 11 -11.02 -16.73 3.46
CA ASP A 11 -10.16 -17.93 3.47
C ASP A 11 -8.93 -17.72 2.56
N GLU A 12 -7.77 -18.11 3.08
CA GLU A 12 -6.46 -18.01 2.44
C GLU A 12 -6.33 -18.99 1.24
N LEU A 13 -7.23 -19.98 1.15
CA LEU A 13 -7.31 -20.96 0.06
C LEU A 13 -8.42 -20.66 -0.97
N CYS A 14 -9.23 -19.62 -0.77
CA CYS A 14 -10.25 -19.22 -1.75
C CYS A 14 -9.55 -18.60 -2.99
N PRO A 15 -9.82 -19.09 -4.22
CA PRO A 15 -9.18 -18.60 -5.45
C PRO A 15 -9.49 -17.15 -5.79
N SER A 16 -10.30 -16.45 -4.99
CA SER A 16 -10.30 -15.00 -5.00
C SER A 16 -9.00 -14.48 -4.37
N ASP A 17 -7.91 -14.53 -5.13
CA ASP A 17 -6.72 -13.68 -4.94
C ASP A 17 -7.08 -12.16 -4.92
N LEU A 18 -8.35 -11.85 -5.19
CA LEU A 18 -9.03 -10.58 -4.90
C LEU A 18 -9.43 -10.42 -3.42
N SER A 19 -8.71 -11.05 -2.48
CA SER A 19 -8.71 -10.61 -1.08
C SER A 19 -8.59 -9.08 -1.10
N PRO A 20 -9.56 -8.32 -0.52
CA PRO A 20 -9.71 -6.90 -0.77
C PRO A 20 -8.40 -6.21 -0.47
N ILE A 21 -7.68 -5.86 -1.55
CA ILE A 21 -6.36 -5.26 -1.62
C ILE A 21 -5.63 -5.34 -0.28
N ARG A 22 -4.92 -6.44 0.00
CA ARG A 22 -4.12 -6.55 1.24
C ARG A 22 -2.97 -5.53 1.21
N PHE A 23 -3.24 -4.29 1.61
CA PHE A 23 -2.22 -3.35 2.08
C PHE A 23 -1.69 -3.79 3.46
N GLY A 24 -1.34 -5.07 3.62
CA GLY A 24 -0.75 -5.61 4.86
C GLY A 24 0.67 -5.09 5.12
N ASP A 25 1.19 -4.27 4.21
CA ASP A 25 2.43 -3.55 4.36
C ASP A 25 2.16 -2.05 4.23
N LYS A 26 2.27 -1.33 5.35
CA LYS A 26 2.11 0.13 5.40
C LYS A 26 2.99 0.88 4.40
N TRP A 27 4.07 0.26 3.92
CA TRP A 27 5.00 0.86 2.98
C TRP A 27 4.64 0.62 1.52
N ALA A 28 3.82 -0.39 1.20
CA ALA A 28 3.52 -0.75 -0.19
C ALA A 28 2.92 0.42 -0.97
N GLY A 29 1.88 1.06 -0.43
CA GLY A 29 1.28 2.25 -1.05
C GLY A 29 2.26 3.42 -1.16
N MET A 30 3.09 3.65 -0.12
CA MET A 30 4.06 4.75 -0.15
C MET A 30 5.16 4.51 -1.21
N VAL A 31 5.63 3.27 -1.39
CA VAL A 31 6.56 2.90 -2.46
C VAL A 31 5.93 3.11 -3.83
N VAL A 32 4.66 2.70 -4.01
CA VAL A 32 3.94 2.92 -5.27
C VAL A 32 3.87 4.41 -5.61
N ARG A 33 3.51 5.28 -4.65
CA ARG A 33 3.52 6.74 -4.85
C ARG A 33 4.90 7.29 -5.18
N CYS A 34 5.97 6.79 -4.55
CA CYS A 34 7.34 7.25 -4.85
C CYS A 34 7.80 6.91 -6.29
N LEU A 35 7.18 5.93 -6.93
CA LEU A 35 7.52 5.45 -8.28
C LEU A 35 6.59 5.98 -9.37
N GLU A 36 5.61 6.84 -9.01
CA GLU A 36 4.63 7.44 -9.91
C GLU A 36 5.29 8.14 -11.11
N ASP A 37 6.27 9.01 -10.81
CA ASP A 37 7.01 9.82 -11.78
C ASP A 37 8.10 9.05 -12.54
N GLY A 38 8.28 7.76 -12.27
CA GLY A 38 9.24 6.91 -12.98
C GLY A 38 10.21 6.14 -12.08
N PRO A 39 11.27 5.54 -12.69
CA PRO A 39 12.20 4.68 -11.99
C PRO A 39 12.97 5.39 -10.88
N ARG A 40 13.19 4.70 -9.76
CA ARG A 40 13.98 5.20 -8.62
C ARG A 40 14.92 4.13 -8.08
N ARG A 41 16.05 4.57 -7.53
CA ARG A 41 16.97 3.71 -6.78
C ARG A 41 16.49 3.50 -5.35
N PHE A 42 16.97 2.42 -4.72
CA PHE A 42 16.67 2.13 -3.31
C PHE A 42 17.00 3.29 -2.36
N SER A 43 18.12 3.97 -2.58
CA SER A 43 18.54 5.12 -1.77
C SER A 43 17.58 6.31 -1.92
N GLU A 44 17.02 6.52 -3.11
CA GLU A 44 16.08 7.61 -3.38
C GLU A 44 14.73 7.34 -2.71
N LEU A 45 14.27 6.07 -2.73
CA LEU A 45 13.06 5.64 -2.02
C LEU A 45 13.17 5.84 -0.50
N ARG A 46 14.37 5.72 0.08
CA ARG A 46 14.56 5.89 1.53
C ARG A 46 14.44 7.34 2.01
N VAL A 47 14.59 8.32 1.13
CA VAL A 47 14.52 9.74 1.51
C VAL A 47 13.11 10.15 1.97
N PRO A 48 12.03 9.90 1.19
CA PRO A 48 10.67 10.22 1.62
C PRO A 48 10.12 9.22 2.66
N LEU A 49 10.55 7.95 2.62
CA LEU A 49 10.06 6.89 3.51
C LEU A 49 10.76 6.90 4.88
N ARG A 50 10.70 8.03 5.59
CA ARG A 50 11.34 8.18 6.90
C ARG A 50 10.80 7.12 7.88
N GLY A 51 11.70 6.44 8.58
CA GLY A 51 11.36 5.37 9.53
C GLY A 51 11.28 3.96 8.94
N VAL A 52 11.40 3.79 7.62
CA VAL A 52 11.55 2.44 7.03
C VAL A 52 12.97 1.93 7.25
N THR A 53 13.10 0.72 7.79
CA THR A 53 14.41 0.05 7.85
C THR A 53 14.75 -0.51 6.47
N ALA A 54 16.04 -0.65 6.15
CA ALA A 54 16.46 -1.22 4.86
C ALA A 54 15.91 -2.64 4.64
N LYS A 55 15.85 -3.45 5.72
CA LYS A 55 15.27 -4.80 5.70
C LYS A 55 13.79 -4.77 5.34
N VAL A 56 13.03 -3.86 5.94
CA VAL A 56 11.59 -3.72 5.67
C VAL A 56 11.36 -3.23 4.24
N LEU A 57 12.05 -2.18 3.79
CA LEU A 57 11.91 -1.69 2.41
C LEU A 57 12.25 -2.77 1.37
N THR A 58 13.28 -3.59 1.63
CA THR A 58 13.63 -4.72 0.76
C THR A 58 12.51 -5.76 0.72
N ARG A 59 11.89 -6.07 1.86
CA ARG A 59 10.74 -6.98 1.93
C ARG A 59 9.54 -6.43 1.16
N SER A 60 9.24 -5.14 1.33
CA SER A 60 8.16 -4.45 0.61
C SER A 60 8.36 -4.51 -0.90
N LEU A 61 9.56 -4.16 -1.38
CA LEU A 61 9.89 -4.18 -2.81
C LEU A 61 9.81 -5.59 -3.39
N ARG A 62 10.31 -6.61 -2.67
CA ARG A 62 10.20 -8.02 -3.12
C ARG A 62 8.76 -8.49 -3.22
N ARG A 63 7.90 -8.07 -2.28
CA ARG A 63 6.48 -8.39 -2.32
C ARG A 63 5.80 -7.72 -3.51
N LEU A 64 6.00 -6.42 -3.70
CA LEU A 64 5.48 -5.68 -4.85
C LEU A 64 5.99 -6.25 -6.19
N GLU A 65 7.20 -6.80 -6.22
CA GLU A 65 7.74 -7.51 -7.39
C GLU A 65 7.05 -8.86 -7.62
N ALA A 66 6.85 -9.65 -6.57
CA ALA A 66 6.10 -10.92 -6.64
C ALA A 66 4.63 -10.72 -7.05
N ASP A 67 4.00 -9.65 -6.56
CA ASP A 67 2.62 -9.25 -6.90
C ASP A 67 2.53 -8.62 -8.32
N GLY A 68 3.65 -8.49 -9.03
CA GLY A 68 3.69 -7.94 -10.39
C GLY A 68 3.46 -6.42 -10.49
N LEU A 69 3.51 -5.69 -9.39
CA LEU A 69 3.28 -4.25 -9.32
C LEU A 69 4.56 -3.43 -9.59
N VAL A 70 5.72 -3.96 -9.21
CA VAL A 70 7.03 -3.32 -9.38
C VAL A 70 7.95 -4.21 -10.18
N ARG A 71 8.71 -3.61 -11.10
CA ARG A 71 9.82 -4.27 -11.80
C ARG A 71 11.14 -3.75 -11.27
N ARG A 72 12.05 -4.68 -10.95
CA ARG A 72 13.45 -4.40 -10.64
C ARG A 72 14.31 -4.53 -11.89
N THR A 73 15.20 -3.58 -12.14
CA THR A 73 16.13 -3.62 -13.28
C THR A 73 17.55 -3.29 -12.84
N VAL A 74 18.53 -4.01 -13.39
CA VAL A 74 19.96 -3.74 -13.16
C VAL A 74 20.51 -3.05 -14.41
N LEU A 75 20.85 -1.76 -14.29
CA LEU A 75 21.37 -0.93 -15.38
C LEU A 75 22.75 -0.39 -15.00
N ALA A 76 23.77 -0.72 -15.80
CA ALA A 76 25.16 -0.26 -15.59
C ALA A 76 25.67 -0.42 -14.14
N GLY A 77 25.38 -1.56 -13.51
CA GLY A 77 25.77 -1.85 -12.13
C GLY A 77 24.91 -1.18 -11.05
N ARG A 78 23.82 -0.49 -11.43
CA ARG A 78 22.88 0.16 -10.51
C ARG A 78 21.52 -0.54 -10.55
N VAL A 79 20.84 -0.58 -9.41
CA VAL A 79 19.51 -1.18 -9.29
C VAL A 79 18.46 -0.09 -9.25
N GLU A 80 17.48 -0.19 -10.14
CA GLU A 80 16.31 0.70 -10.20
C GLU A 80 15.02 -0.11 -10.09
N TYR A 81 14.00 0.55 -9.56
CA TYR A 81 12.66 0.02 -9.39
C TYR A 81 11.69 0.94 -10.14
N ALA A 82 10.74 0.36 -10.85
CA ALA A 82 9.71 1.10 -11.58
C ALA A 82 8.37 0.38 -11.49
N LEU A 83 7.27 1.12 -11.54
CA LEU A 83 5.95 0.51 -11.66
C LEU A 83 5.80 -0.24 -12.99
N THR A 84 5.16 -1.40 -12.93
CA THR A 84 4.63 -2.09 -14.12
C THR A 84 3.35 -1.39 -14.58
N PRO A 85 2.78 -1.75 -15.77
CA PRO A 85 1.45 -1.27 -16.15
C PRO A 85 0.38 -1.56 -15.10
N LEU A 86 0.42 -2.77 -14.49
CA LEU A 86 -0.47 -3.14 -13.39
C LEU A 86 -0.24 -2.25 -12.17
N GLY A 87 1.02 -2.04 -11.75
CA GLY A 87 1.35 -1.14 -10.64
C GLY A 87 0.89 0.31 -10.88
N ARG A 88 0.96 0.81 -12.12
CA ARG A 88 0.43 2.14 -12.48
C ARG A 88 -1.08 2.21 -12.37
N SER A 89 -1.80 1.15 -12.77
CA SER A 89 -3.27 1.11 -12.64
C SER A 89 -3.77 1.22 -11.20
N LEU A 90 -2.93 0.84 -10.21
CA LEU A 90 -3.25 0.96 -8.79
C LEU A 90 -3.28 2.42 -8.29
N LEU A 91 -2.63 3.36 -8.98
CA LEU A 91 -2.61 4.78 -8.60
C LEU A 91 -4.02 5.39 -8.58
N GLY A 92 -4.89 5.01 -9.52
CA GLY A 92 -6.27 5.49 -9.59
C GLY A 92 -7.10 5.12 -8.35
N PRO A 93 -7.24 3.82 -8.01
CA PRO A 93 -7.91 3.39 -6.79
C PRO A 93 -7.32 4.01 -5.51
N MET A 94 -5.99 4.15 -5.44
CA MET A 94 -5.34 4.82 -4.30
C MET A 94 -5.75 6.29 -4.20
N GLU A 95 -5.81 7.02 -5.31
CA GLU A 95 -6.21 8.42 -5.30
C GLU A 95 -7.67 8.60 -4.88
N VAL A 96 -8.57 7.69 -5.28
CA VAL A 96 -9.97 7.69 -4.81
C VAL A 96 -10.04 7.52 -3.29
N ALA A 97 -9.29 6.57 -2.73
CA ALA A 97 -9.24 6.37 -1.28
C ALA A 97 -8.62 7.57 -0.56
N CYS A 98 -7.56 8.17 -1.12
CA CYS A 98 -6.96 9.39 -0.57
C CYS A 98 -7.91 10.59 -0.64
N ALA A 99 -8.69 10.73 -1.71
CA ALA A 99 -9.68 11.79 -1.83
C ALA A 99 -10.76 11.67 -0.76
N TRP A 100 -11.33 10.48 -0.59
CA TRP A 100 -12.28 10.20 0.48
C TRP A 100 -11.68 10.51 1.87
N ALA A 101 -10.45 10.06 2.13
CA ALA A 101 -9.81 10.32 3.42
C ALA A 101 -9.53 11.81 3.68
N ARG A 102 -9.29 12.61 2.63
CA ARG A 102 -9.15 14.07 2.75
C ARG A 102 -10.48 14.75 3.01
N GLU A 103 -11.55 14.29 2.36
CA GLU A 103 -12.91 14.81 2.54
C GLU A 103 -13.41 14.58 3.97
N HIS A 104 -13.15 13.40 4.54
CA HIS A 104 -13.60 13.02 5.87
C HIS A 104 -12.53 13.16 6.95
N TRP A 105 -11.49 13.97 6.73
CA TRP A 105 -10.36 14.04 7.65
C TRP A 105 -10.76 14.53 9.04
N GLU A 106 -11.62 15.56 9.11
CA GLU A 106 -12.11 16.11 10.39
C GLU A 106 -12.97 15.08 11.14
N GLU A 107 -13.91 14.44 10.44
CA GLU A 107 -14.75 13.37 11.02
C GLU A 107 -13.90 12.21 11.58
N LEU A 108 -12.81 11.84 10.89
CA LEU A 108 -11.88 10.81 11.35
C LEU A 108 -11.07 11.23 12.57
N LEU A 109 -10.73 12.51 12.70
CA LEU A 109 -10.03 13.04 13.87
C LEU A 109 -10.97 13.09 15.08
N ASP A 110 -12.16 13.64 14.90
CA ASP A 110 -13.18 13.75 15.96
C ASP A 110 -13.54 12.36 16.50
N ALA A 111 -13.71 11.36 15.62
CA ALA A 111 -13.97 9.98 16.02
C ALA A 111 -12.82 9.37 16.84
N ARG A 112 -11.56 9.76 16.59
CA ARG A 112 -10.39 9.27 17.36
C ARG A 112 -10.25 9.96 18.70
N GLU A 113 -10.58 11.24 18.77
CA GLU A 113 -10.57 12.00 20.02
C GLU A 113 -11.73 11.61 20.94
N GLY A 114 -12.91 11.34 20.37
CA GLY A 114 -14.10 10.89 21.12
C GLY A 114 -13.95 9.53 21.81
N VAL A 115 -13.06 8.65 21.31
CA VAL A 115 -12.71 7.37 21.97
C VAL A 115 -11.95 7.61 23.29
N GLY A 116 -11.39 8.81 23.51
CA GLY A 116 -10.69 9.18 24.75
C GLY A 116 -11.57 9.66 25.90
N THR A 117 -12.85 9.95 25.67
CA THR A 117 -13.75 10.57 26.66
C THR A 117 -14.89 9.68 27.19
N ALA A 118 -15.00 8.44 26.72
CA ALA A 118 -16.02 7.49 27.17
C ALA A 118 -15.44 6.36 28.03
N ALA A 119 -14.62 6.73 29.03
CA ALA A 119 -14.19 5.83 30.10
C ALA A 119 -14.12 6.61 31.42
N ASP A 120 -15.29 6.81 32.03
CA ASP A 120 -15.51 6.95 33.48
C ASP A 120 -16.82 6.23 33.84
#